data_AF-A0A7C4DF31-F1
#
_entry.id   AF-A0A7C4DF31-F1
#
_cell.length_a   1.000
_cell.length_b   1.000
_cell.length_c   1.000
_cell.angle_alpha   90.00
_cell.angle_beta   90.00
_cell.angle_gamma   90.00
#
_symmetry.space_group_name_H-M   'P 1'
#
loop_
_entity.id
_entity.type
_entity.pdbx_description
1 polymer ?
#
loop_
_entity_poly.entity_id
_entity_poly.type
_entity_poly.pdbx_seq_one_letter_code
_entity_poly.pdbx_strand_id
1 'polypeptide(L)' 'MIKMSKEALEIIIGGFLLVAGFALSFLMVVDILEKHISLLILAFSISFAGLLIGFYGIYGLVISHRKGD' A
#
# COMPACT_ATOMS: atom_id res chain seq x y z
N MET A 1 14.90 -15.52 -15.07
CA MET A 1 15.05 -14.76 -13.81
C MET A 1 14.43 -13.40 -14.03
N ILE A 2 13.17 -13.20 -13.61
CA ILE A 2 12.47 -11.91 -13.79
C ILE A 2 13.17 -10.91 -12.87
N LYS A 3 13.95 -9.98 -13.45
CA LYS A 3 14.62 -8.92 -12.71
C LYS A 3 13.54 -7.90 -12.36
N MET A 4 12.80 -8.18 -11.29
CA MET A 4 11.73 -7.32 -10.82
C MET A 4 12.35 -5.95 -10.51
N SER A 5 11.94 -4.93 -11.25
CA SER A 5 12.47 -3.59 -11.08
C SER A 5 12.08 -3.09 -9.68
N LYS A 6 12.93 -2.27 -9.05
CA LYS A 6 12.69 -1.80 -7.68
C LYS A 6 11.33 -1.08 -7.58
N GLU A 7 10.95 -0.40 -8.65
CA GLU A 7 9.67 0.29 -8.82
C GLU A 7 8.49 -0.69 -8.76
N ALA A 8 8.59 -1.85 -9.44
CA ALA A 8 7.55 -2.89 -9.38
C ALA A 8 7.43 -3.50 -7.98
N LEU A 9 8.54 -3.64 -7.26
CA LEU A 9 8.57 -4.13 -5.89
C LEU A 9 7.88 -3.14 -4.94
N GLU A 10 8.16 -1.84 -5.09
CA GLU A 10 7.49 -0.78 -4.33
C GLU A 10 5.98 -0.73 -4.59
N ILE A 11 5.53 -0.90 -5.84
CA ILE A 11 4.11 -0.99 -6.17
C ILE A 11 3.45 -2.19 -5.49
N ILE A 12 4.10 -3.36 -5.51
CA ILE A 12 3.57 -4.58 -4.88
C ILE A 12 3.48 -4.41 -3.36
N ILE A 13 4.53 -3.86 -2.73
CA ILE A 13 4.52 -3.57 -1.28
C ILE A 13 3.41 -2.57 -0.96
N GLY A 14 3.31 -1.48 -1.71
CA GLY A 14 2.28 -0.47 -1.52
C GLY A 14 0.87 -1.05 -1.63
N GLY A 15 0.63 -1.87 -2.66
CA GLY A 15 -0.63 -2.59 -2.84
C GLY A 15 -0.93 -3.56 -1.70
N PHE A 16 0.06 -4.30 -1.21
CA PHE A 16 -0.11 -5.22 -0.08
C PHE A 16 -0.49 -4.47 1.21
N LEU A 17 0.17 -3.35 1.52
CA LEU A 17 -0.20 -2.51 2.67
C LEU A 17 -1.62 -1.95 2.54
N LEU A 18 -2.04 -1.56 1.33
CA LEU A 18 -3.40 -1.09 1.06
C LEU A 18 -4.45 -2.18 1.35
N VAL A 19 -4.20 -3.40 0.87
CA VAL A 19 -5.08 -4.55 1.14
C VAL A 19 -5.09 -4.91 2.63
N ALA A 20 -3.93 -4.87 3.29
CA ALA A 20 -3.83 -5.16 4.73
C ALA A 20 -4.59 -4.12 5.58
N GLY A 21 -4.43 -2.82 5.28
CA GLY A 21 -5.16 -1.75 5.96
C GLY A 21 -6.66 -1.82 5.72
N PHE A 22 -7.08 -2.13 4.49
CA PHE A 22 -8.48 -2.39 4.16
C PHE A 22 -9.05 -3.61 4.92
N ALA A 23 -8.32 -4.72 4.95
CA ALA A 23 -8.73 -5.93 5.67
C ALA A 23 -8.89 -5.69 7.17
N LEU A 24 -7.97 -4.91 7.78
CA LEU A 24 -8.08 -4.49 9.17
C LEU A 24 -9.33 -3.63 9.42
N SER A 25 -9.58 -2.63 8.58
CA SER A 25 -10.80 -1.83 8.66
C SER A 25 -12.06 -2.68 8.46
N PHE A 26 -12.03 -3.65 7.55
CA PHE A 26 -13.15 -4.57 7.30
C PHE A 26 -13.42 -5.46 8.52
N LEU A 27 -12.38 -6.04 9.15
CA LEU A 27 -12.54 -6.84 10.37
C LEU A 27 -13.21 -6.05 11.51
N MET A 28 -12.87 -4.77 11.65
CA MET A 28 -13.52 -3.87 12.61
C MET A 28 -14.98 -3.57 12.25
N VAL A 29 -15.34 -3.56 10.96
CA VAL A 29 -16.73 -3.34 10.53
C VAL A 29 -17.61 -4.56 10.81
N VAL A 30 -17.06 -5.77 10.68
CA VAL A 30 -17.78 -7.04 10.94
C VAL A 30 -17.80 -7.40 12.44
N ASP A 31 -17.31 -6.51 13.31
CA ASP A 31 -17.22 -6.71 14.78
C ASP A 31 -16.42 -7.97 15.19
N ILE A 32 -15.54 -8.46 14.31
CA ILE A 32 -14.58 -9.53 14.61
C ILE A 32 -13.46 -8.98 15.51
N LEU A 33 -13.19 -7.67 15.41
CA LEU A 33 -12.15 -6.96 16.14
C LEU A 33 -12.77 -5.74 16.82
N GLU A 34 -12.58 -5.59 18.13
CA GLU A 34 -13.15 -4.46 18.88
C GLU A 34 -12.74 -3.12 18.25
N LYS A 35 -13.74 -2.28 17.99
CA LYS A 35 -13.56 -0.93 17.48
C LYS A 35 -12.94 -0.02 18.54
N HIS A 36 -11.62 -0.02 18.60
CA HIS A 36 -10.84 0.99 19.32
C HIS A 36 -10.40 2.08 18.34
N ILE A 37 -10.53 3.36 18.74
CA ILE A 37 -10.07 4.49 17.93
C ILE A 37 -8.59 4.33 17.53
N SER A 38 -7.76 3.80 18.42
CA SER A 38 -6.35 3.49 18.16
C SER A 38 -6.16 2.50 17.00
N LEU A 39 -7.01 1.47 16.91
CA LEU A 39 -6.95 0.47 15.85
C LEU A 39 -7.37 1.07 14.50
N LEU A 40 -8.40 1.90 14.51
CA LEU A 40 -8.87 2.65 13.33
C LEU A 40 -7.76 3.55 12.78
N ILE A 41 -7.07 4.30 13.66
CA ILE A 41 -5.93 5.14 13.28
C ILE A 41 -4.79 4.31 12.69
N LEU A 42 -4.50 3.13 13.26
CA LEU A 42 -3.48 2.22 12.72
C LEU A 42 -3.85 1.69 11.34
N ALA A 43 -5.07 1.18 11.16
CA ALA A 43 -5.53 0.67 9.86
C ALA A 43 -5.49 1.76 8.78
N PHE A 44 -5.92 2.98 9.14
CA PHE A 44 -5.84 4.13 8.25
C PHE A 44 -4.38 4.49 7.91
N SER A 45 -3.50 4.49 8.91
CA SER A 45 -2.07 4.80 8.72
C SER A 45 -1.39 3.76 7.82
N ILE A 46 -1.72 2.48 7.98
CA ILE A 46 -1.20 1.38 7.13
C ILE A 46 -1.68 1.55 5.68
N SER A 47 -2.97 1.81 5.47
CA SER A 47 -3.52 2.09 4.14
C SER A 47 -2.88 3.33 3.50
N PHE A 48 -2.69 4.40 4.28
CA PHE A 48 -2.09 5.64 3.79
C PHE A 48 -0.61 5.47 3.42
N ALA A 49 0.15 4.73 4.25
CA ALA A 49 1.53 4.38 3.94
C ALA A 49 1.63 3.51 2.68
N GLY A 50 0.75 2.50 2.55
CA GLY A 50 0.67 1.67 1.34
C GLY A 50 0.38 2.47 0.08
N LEU A 51 -0.55 3.43 0.16
CA LEU A 51 -0.89 4.33 -0.92
C LEU A 51 0.27 5.26 -1.31
N LEU A 52 1.00 5.82 -0.33
CA LEU A 52 2.19 6.64 -0.60
C LEU A 52 3.31 5.84 -1.27
N ILE A 53 3.60 4.64 -0.76
CA ILE A 53 4.65 3.75 -1.32
C ILE A 53 4.25 3.30 -2.74
N GLY A 54 2.97 2.95 -2.93
CA GLY A 54 2.44 2.59 -4.25
C GLY A 54 2.57 3.73 -5.25
N PHE A 55 2.20 4.96 -4.87
CA PHE A 55 2.38 6.14 -5.72
C PHE A 55 3.86 6.45 -6.00
N TYR A 56 4.74 6.27 -5.02
CA TYR A 56 6.17 6.45 -5.21
C TYR A 56 6.73 5.49 -6.26
N GLY A 57 6.35 4.22 -6.20
CA GLY A 57 6.73 3.22 -7.21
C GLY A 57 6.16 3.53 -8.60
N ILE A 58 4.89 3.97 -8.69
CA ILE A 58 4.29 4.42 -9.97
C ILE A 58 5.06 5.62 -10.53
N TYR A 59 5.37 6.61 -9.69
CA TYR A 59 6.09 7.81 -10.09
C TYR A 59 7.51 7.48 -10.58
N GLY A 60 8.21 6.57 -9.90
CA GLY A 60 9.50 6.02 -10.33
C GLY A 60 9.40 5.33 -11.70
N LEU A 61 8.35 4.54 -11.93
CA LEU A 61 8.11 3.85 -13.19
C LEU A 61 7.85 4.84 -14.35
N VAL A 62 7.05 5.88 -14.11
CA VAL A 62 6.75 6.94 -15.08
C VAL A 62 8.01 7.74 -15.45
N ILE A 63 8.85 8.09 -14.46
CA ILE A 63 10.13 8.76 -14.70
C ILE A 63 11.10 7.87 -15.46
N SER A 64 11.16 6.58 -15.12
CA SER A 64 12.05 5.61 -15.77
C SER A 64 11.67 5.41 -17.24
N HIS A 65 10.36 5.31 -17.53
CA HIS A 65 9.85 5.30 -18.91
C HIS A 65 10.19 6.60 -19.66
N ARG A 66 10.10 7.76 -19.02
CA ARG A 66 10.45 9.06 -19.65
C ARG A 66 11.94 9.26 -19.94
N LYS A 67 12.83 8.52 -19.29
CA LYS A 67 14.29 8.57 -19.54
C LYS A 67 14.75 7.53 -20.57
N GLY A 68 13.83 6.66 -21.03
CA GLY A 68 14.09 5.60 -22.00
C GLY A 68 13.88 6.00 -23.47
N ASP A 69 13.40 7.22 -23.74
CA ASP A 69 13.34 7.88 -25.06
C ASP A 69 14.45 8.95 -25.18
#